data_AF-A0A849B6J3-F1
#
_entry.id   AF-A0A849B6J3-F1
#
_cell.length_a   1.000
_cell.length_b   1.000
_cell.length_c   1.000
_cell.angle_alpha   90.00
_cell.angle_beta   90.00
_cell.angle_gamma   90.00
#
_symmetry.space_group_name_H-M   'P 1'
#
loop_
_entity.id
_entity.type
_entity.pdbx_description
1 polymer ?
#
loop_
_entity_poly.entity_id
_entity_poly.type
_entity_poly.pdbx_seq_one_letter_code
_entity_poly.pdbx_strand_id
1 'polypeptide(L)'
;MTVRDEVLAALQQQSRTSAPWLSSTELKSKVRASWTTVKRQLDALVRDGQVVREGRSRATRYRLAEGGQPVATVAPRPADHLGPAWSDESKAILAILSLPLGMREPVTYDRSFVDAYVPNVSTLLPPRLAAALAEEGRMSGQQPAGTYARKVLEPLLIDLSWSSSRLEGNRYSLLATEQLFKSGITDGDLDAVMLLNHKAAIEFMVDAVPEYGLTTVLVRNVHAILMRDLLADASGLGGIRRKVVNITDTTYLPAQVPNLLEEMLGQIIEKARSVKNPVEASFFLWVNLAYLQPFEDGNKRTSRLSANIPLMLYNCAPLSFLDIEVRDYAWAMMGVYEHRNVALAADLFEWAYRRSIRKYAVMLEAMGVPDPVRLQFREALNEAIGRVVRERQTAEEAIAAMSLQQDQSEVFRTLLDAELRSLDLYNCARYRLTLRQVEQWISAGRPR
;
A
#
# COMPACT_ATOMS: atom_id res chain seq x y z
N MET A 1 -34.90 35.07 -9.41
CA MET A 1 -34.74 33.63 -9.69
C MET A 1 -33.42 33.18 -9.11
N THR A 2 -33.34 31.99 -8.54
CA THR A 2 -32.04 31.46 -8.11
C THR A 2 -31.24 30.98 -9.33
N VAL A 3 -29.92 30.91 -9.23
CA VAL A 3 -29.06 30.37 -10.31
C VAL A 3 -29.47 28.93 -10.67
N ARG A 4 -29.99 28.17 -9.69
CA ARG A 4 -30.54 26.83 -9.88
C ARG A 4 -31.75 26.85 -10.83
N ASP A 5 -32.69 27.78 -10.61
CA ASP A 5 -33.89 27.92 -11.44
C ASP A 5 -33.57 28.40 -12.86
N GLU A 6 -32.56 29.28 -13.01
CA GLU A 6 -32.09 29.74 -14.32
C GLU A 6 -31.47 28.60 -15.15
N VAL A 7 -30.69 27.72 -14.50
CA VAL A 7 -30.11 26.53 -15.15
C VAL A 7 -31.21 25.55 -15.58
N LEU A 8 -32.20 25.29 -14.72
CA LEU A 8 -33.33 24.41 -15.05
C LEU A 8 -34.19 24.98 -16.18
N ALA A 9 -34.49 26.28 -16.16
CA ALA A 9 -35.24 26.95 -17.21
C ALA A 9 -34.52 26.89 -18.58
N ALA A 10 -33.19 27.07 -18.60
CA ALA A 10 -32.39 26.96 -19.82
C ALA A 10 -32.41 25.54 -20.41
N LEU A 11 -32.34 24.51 -19.56
CA LEU A 11 -32.44 23.11 -19.98
C LEU A 11 -33.87 22.74 -20.43
N GLN A 12 -34.89 23.31 -19.80
CA GLN A 12 -36.30 23.11 -20.16
C GLN A 12 -36.69 23.76 -21.49
N GLN A 13 -36.08 24.90 -21.81
CA GLN A 13 -36.23 25.52 -23.12
C GLN A 13 -35.54 24.68 -24.20
N GLN A 14 -34.35 24.12 -23.90
CA GLN A 14 -33.61 23.28 -24.84
C GLN A 14 -34.30 21.93 -25.10
N SER A 15 -34.95 21.35 -24.09
CA SER A 15 -35.64 20.05 -24.24
C SER A 15 -36.80 20.07 -25.24
N ARG A 16 -37.26 21.25 -25.67
CA ARG A 16 -38.30 21.43 -26.71
C ARG A 16 -37.75 21.48 -28.13
N THR A 17 -36.43 21.36 -28.31
CA THR A 17 -35.74 21.38 -29.60
C THR A 17 -35.31 19.97 -30.01
N SER A 18 -34.92 19.79 -31.28
CA SER A 18 -34.40 18.51 -31.80
C SER A 18 -33.06 18.07 -31.17
N ALA A 19 -32.41 18.94 -30.39
CA ALA A 19 -31.16 18.64 -29.68
C ALA A 19 -31.31 19.00 -28.18
N PRO A 20 -31.77 18.08 -27.31
CA PRO A 20 -32.14 18.37 -25.93
C PRO A 20 -30.94 18.46 -24.96
N TRP A 21 -29.76 18.84 -25.46
CA TRP A 21 -28.50 18.82 -24.71
C TRP A 21 -27.82 20.19 -24.73
N LEU A 22 -27.25 20.59 -23.59
CA LEU A 22 -26.39 21.77 -23.48
C LEU A 22 -25.06 21.43 -22.84
N SER A 23 -23.98 22.06 -23.30
CA SER A 23 -22.69 22.06 -22.61
C SER A 23 -22.69 23.05 -21.44
N SER A 24 -21.73 22.89 -20.52
CA SER A 24 -21.52 23.86 -19.43
C SER A 24 -21.20 25.28 -19.94
N THR A 25 -20.61 25.39 -21.13
CA THR A 25 -20.27 26.69 -21.73
C THR A 25 -21.51 27.38 -22.29
N GLU A 26 -22.42 26.64 -22.92
CA GLU A 26 -23.70 27.13 -23.40
C GLU A 26 -24.67 27.45 -22.26
N LEU A 27 -24.61 26.71 -21.15
CA LEU A 27 -25.37 27.04 -19.93
C LEU A 27 -24.84 28.32 -19.29
N LYS A 28 -23.51 28.53 -19.27
CA LYS A 28 -22.91 29.77 -18.76
C LYS A 28 -23.28 30.99 -19.60
N SER A 29 -23.52 30.86 -20.91
CA SER A 29 -23.96 31.99 -21.74
C SER A 29 -25.44 32.33 -21.57
N LYS A 30 -26.24 31.39 -21.07
CA LYS A 30 -27.69 31.55 -20.84
C LYS A 30 -28.07 31.93 -19.39
N VAL A 31 -27.14 31.85 -18.45
CA VAL A 31 -27.36 32.09 -17.00
C VAL A 31 -26.50 33.25 -16.52
N ARG A 32 -27.04 34.16 -15.70
CA ARG A 32 -26.30 35.32 -15.20
C ARG A 32 -25.51 34.98 -13.93
N ALA A 33 -24.57 34.05 -14.03
CA ALA A 33 -23.73 33.62 -12.92
C ALA A 33 -22.28 33.30 -13.34
N SER A 34 -21.37 33.25 -12.37
CA SER A 34 -19.98 32.82 -12.61
C SER A 34 -19.93 31.35 -13.03
N TRP A 35 -18.91 30.99 -13.83
CA TRP A 35 -18.73 29.62 -14.33
C TRP A 35 -18.63 28.58 -13.20
N THR A 36 -17.94 28.92 -12.11
CA THR A 36 -17.84 28.10 -10.90
C THR A 36 -19.19 27.89 -10.21
N THR A 37 -20.05 28.90 -10.19
CA THR A 37 -21.40 28.79 -9.62
C THR A 37 -22.30 27.91 -10.49
N VAL A 38 -22.25 28.05 -11.82
CA VAL A 38 -23.01 27.20 -12.76
C VAL A 38 -22.59 25.74 -12.63
N LYS A 39 -21.28 25.46 -12.56
CA LYS A 39 -20.77 24.09 -12.39
C LYS A 39 -21.22 23.47 -11.06
N ARG A 40 -21.10 24.22 -9.96
CA ARG A 40 -21.56 23.78 -8.63
C ARG A 40 -23.06 23.45 -8.62
N GLN A 41 -23.88 24.27 -9.29
CA GLN A 41 -25.32 24.02 -9.38
C GLN A 41 -25.63 22.82 -10.29
N LEU A 42 -24.90 22.61 -11.38
CA LEU A 42 -25.04 21.42 -12.21
C LEU A 42 -24.69 20.13 -11.46
N ASP A 43 -23.61 20.13 -10.68
CA ASP A 43 -23.23 18.99 -9.85
C ASP A 43 -24.25 18.71 -8.73
N ALA A 44 -24.94 19.74 -8.22
CA ALA A 44 -26.06 19.57 -7.30
C ALA A 44 -27.30 18.99 -8.01
N LEU A 45 -27.69 19.53 -9.17
CA LEU A 45 -28.85 19.07 -9.94
C LEU A 45 -28.69 17.64 -10.48
N VAL A 46 -27.46 17.22 -10.80
CA VAL A 46 -27.14 15.84 -11.18
C VAL A 46 -27.24 14.89 -9.99
N ARG A 47 -26.77 15.31 -8.80
CA ARG A 47 -26.95 14.54 -7.56
C ARG A 47 -28.41 14.41 -7.16
N ASP A 48 -29.19 15.47 -7.36
CA ASP A 48 -30.63 15.51 -7.06
C ASP A 48 -31.47 14.76 -8.11
N GLY A 49 -30.85 14.15 -9.13
CA GLY A 49 -31.53 13.37 -10.17
C GLY A 49 -32.39 14.21 -11.13
N GLN A 50 -32.29 15.54 -11.08
CA GLN A 50 -33.06 16.45 -11.94
C GLN A 50 -32.41 16.69 -13.31
N VAL A 51 -31.09 16.48 -13.40
CA VAL A 51 -30.29 16.68 -14.61
C VAL A 51 -29.43 15.45 -14.88
N VAL A 52 -29.39 14.99 -16.13
CA VAL A 52 -28.53 13.90 -16.58
C VAL A 52 -27.27 14.47 -17.23
N ARG A 53 -26.10 13.94 -16.83
CA ARG A 53 -24.78 14.31 -17.39
C ARG A 53 -24.26 13.18 -18.28
N GLU A 54 -23.89 13.49 -19.51
CA GLU A 54 -23.33 12.53 -20.48
C GLU A 54 -22.02 13.06 -21.08
N GLY A 55 -21.07 12.17 -21.38
CA GLY A 55 -19.75 12.49 -21.93
C GLY A 55 -18.64 12.71 -20.89
N ARG A 56 -17.40 12.92 -21.37
CA ARG A 56 -16.20 13.17 -20.54
C ARG A 56 -15.49 14.45 -20.97
N SER A 57 -14.94 15.21 -20.02
CA SER A 57 -14.14 16.42 -20.27
C SER A 57 -14.88 17.43 -21.17
N ARG A 58 -14.29 17.85 -22.31
CA ARG A 58 -14.88 18.83 -23.26
C ARG A 58 -16.16 18.36 -23.95
N ALA A 59 -16.42 17.06 -23.97
CA ALA A 59 -17.64 16.47 -24.54
C ALA A 59 -18.82 16.39 -23.55
N THR A 60 -18.66 16.92 -22.32
CA THR A 60 -19.73 16.85 -21.31
C THR A 60 -20.97 17.65 -21.74
N ARG A 61 -22.14 17.03 -21.67
CA ARG A 61 -23.45 17.60 -21.98
C ARG A 61 -24.45 17.28 -20.88
N TYR A 62 -25.44 18.17 -20.73
CA TYR A 62 -26.46 18.13 -19.68
C TYR A 62 -27.85 18.23 -20.31
N ARG A 63 -28.81 17.46 -19.79
CA ARG A 63 -30.24 17.55 -20.13
C ARG A 63 -31.11 17.35 -18.90
N LEU A 64 -32.38 17.75 -18.97
CA LEU A 64 -33.35 17.42 -17.91
C LEU A 64 -33.59 15.91 -17.86
N ALA A 65 -33.73 15.39 -16.64
CA ALA A 65 -34.27 14.05 -16.43
C ALA A 65 -35.76 14.03 -16.81
N GLU A 66 -36.16 13.06 -17.63
CA GLU A 66 -37.58 12.88 -17.98
C GLU A 66 -38.33 12.34 -16.75
N GLY A 67 -39.45 12.97 -16.41
CA GLY A 67 -40.14 12.77 -15.14
C GLY A 67 -40.61 11.33 -14.92
N GLY A 68 -40.37 10.82 -13.72
CA GLY A 68 -41.28 9.91 -13.03
C GLY A 68 -41.36 8.47 -13.54
N GLN A 69 -40.24 7.77 -13.58
CA GLN A 69 -40.19 6.42 -13.01
C GLN A 69 -38.95 6.32 -12.15
N PRO A 70 -39.02 5.72 -10.93
CA PRO A 70 -37.82 5.29 -10.27
C PRO A 70 -37.21 4.28 -11.23
N VAL A 71 -36.16 4.69 -11.93
CA VAL A 71 -35.25 3.74 -12.55
C VAL A 71 -34.82 2.90 -11.36
N ALA A 72 -35.42 1.72 -11.23
CA ALA A 72 -34.85 0.65 -10.48
C ALA A 72 -33.40 0.67 -10.94
N THR A 73 -32.51 1.07 -10.04
CA THR A 73 -31.11 0.82 -10.18
C THR A 73 -31.07 -0.67 -10.39
N VAL A 74 -31.06 -1.09 -11.66
CA VAL A 74 -30.43 -2.32 -12.05
C VAL A 74 -29.04 -2.09 -11.52
N ALA A 75 -28.81 -2.55 -10.29
CA ALA A 75 -27.50 -2.65 -9.71
C ALA A 75 -26.67 -3.20 -10.87
N PRO A 76 -25.59 -2.52 -11.28
CA PRO A 76 -24.71 -3.10 -12.27
C PRO A 76 -24.49 -4.53 -11.79
N ARG A 77 -24.86 -5.52 -12.62
CA ARG A 77 -24.44 -6.91 -12.40
C ARG A 77 -22.98 -6.82 -11.98
N PRO A 78 -22.52 -7.53 -10.93
CA PRO A 78 -21.17 -7.40 -10.44
C PRO A 78 -20.22 -7.79 -11.56
N ALA A 79 -19.83 -6.81 -12.36
CA ALA A 79 -18.81 -6.92 -13.37
C ALA A 79 -17.52 -6.70 -12.57
N ASP A 80 -16.86 -7.80 -12.27
CA ASP A 80 -15.45 -7.87 -11.87
C ASP A 80 -14.98 -6.67 -11.03
N HIS A 81 -15.58 -6.46 -9.86
CA HIS A 81 -15.04 -5.49 -8.92
C HIS A 81 -13.74 -6.07 -8.35
N LEU A 82 -12.60 -5.51 -8.76
CA LEU A 82 -11.30 -5.87 -8.24
C LEU A 82 -11.21 -5.39 -6.78
N GLY A 83 -11.38 -6.30 -5.82
CA GLY A 83 -11.38 -5.97 -4.39
C GLY A 83 -11.36 -7.23 -3.50
N PRO A 84 -11.28 -7.05 -2.17
CA PRO A 84 -11.29 -8.16 -1.23
C PRO A 84 -12.61 -8.93 -1.25
N ALA A 85 -12.54 -10.24 -1.01
CA ALA A 85 -13.72 -11.03 -0.74
C ALA A 85 -14.12 -10.80 0.72
N TRP A 86 -15.14 -9.97 0.95
CA TRP A 86 -15.59 -9.65 2.31
C TRP A 86 -16.11 -10.89 3.03
N SER A 87 -15.58 -11.14 4.23
CA SER A 87 -16.09 -12.14 5.18
C SER A 87 -17.51 -11.80 5.64
N ASP A 88 -18.19 -12.74 6.27
CA ASP A 88 -19.56 -12.51 6.76
C ASP A 88 -19.60 -11.47 7.88
N GLU A 89 -18.56 -11.38 8.71
CA GLU A 89 -18.40 -10.32 9.70
C GLU A 89 -18.23 -8.95 9.02
N SER A 90 -17.38 -8.86 7.99
CA SER A 90 -17.21 -7.66 7.18
C SER A 90 -18.52 -7.22 6.51
N LYS A 91 -19.31 -8.15 5.96
CA LYS A 91 -20.63 -7.83 5.38
C LYS A 91 -21.60 -7.28 6.43
N ALA A 92 -21.57 -7.81 7.66
CA ALA A 92 -22.40 -7.31 8.74
C ALA A 92 -22.03 -5.87 9.12
N ILE A 93 -20.73 -5.55 9.23
CA ILE A 93 -20.27 -4.19 9.48
C ILE A 93 -20.59 -3.26 8.30
N LEU A 94 -20.39 -3.71 7.06
CA LEU A 94 -20.74 -2.92 5.86
C LEU A 94 -22.22 -2.57 5.82
N ALA A 95 -23.11 -3.47 6.22
CA ALA A 95 -24.54 -3.19 6.27
C ALA A 95 -24.85 -2.02 7.22
N ILE A 96 -24.15 -1.92 8.35
CA ILE A 96 -24.27 -0.81 9.30
C ILE A 96 -23.64 0.47 8.72
N LEU A 97 -22.43 0.38 8.19
CA LEU A 97 -21.71 1.54 7.63
C LEU A 97 -22.37 2.13 6.39
N SER A 98 -23.21 1.35 5.69
CA SER A 98 -24.00 1.78 4.54
C SER A 98 -25.24 2.61 4.93
N LEU A 99 -25.60 2.64 6.21
CA LEU A 99 -26.66 3.52 6.70
C LEU A 99 -26.24 4.99 6.56
N PRO A 100 -27.17 5.92 6.30
CA PRO A 100 -26.89 7.35 6.30
C PRO A 100 -26.23 7.80 7.61
N LEU A 101 -25.34 8.80 7.54
CA LEU A 101 -24.58 9.31 8.71
C LEU A 101 -25.47 9.59 9.93
N GLY A 102 -26.66 10.19 9.73
CA GLY A 102 -27.59 10.52 10.81
C GLY A 102 -28.29 9.34 11.48
N MET A 103 -28.14 8.11 10.95
CA MET A 103 -28.65 6.88 11.55
C MET A 103 -27.56 6.08 12.28
N ARG A 104 -26.32 6.56 12.28
CA ARG A 104 -25.19 5.91 12.94
C ARG A 104 -24.85 6.69 14.21
N GLU A 105 -24.52 5.98 15.26
CA GLU A 105 -24.20 6.61 16.56
C GLU A 105 -22.85 7.35 16.51
N PRO A 106 -22.78 8.59 17.02
CA PRO A 106 -21.52 9.26 17.29
C PRO A 106 -20.69 8.53 18.33
N VAL A 107 -19.40 8.32 18.01
CA VAL A 107 -18.46 7.65 18.91
C VAL A 107 -17.17 8.45 19.01
N THR A 108 -16.39 8.21 20.07
CA THR A 108 -15.08 8.84 20.25
C THR A 108 -13.98 7.79 20.45
N TYR A 109 -12.74 8.26 20.56
CA TYR A 109 -11.58 7.40 20.80
C TYR A 109 -11.75 6.64 22.12
N ASP A 110 -11.65 5.32 22.06
CA ASP A 110 -11.67 4.46 23.23
C ASP A 110 -10.28 3.83 23.43
N ARG A 111 -9.57 4.29 24.47
CA ARG A 111 -8.25 3.79 24.82
C ARG A 111 -8.23 2.29 25.14
N SER A 112 -9.36 1.72 25.57
CA SER A 112 -9.47 0.29 25.90
C SER A 112 -9.14 -0.61 24.70
N PHE A 113 -9.37 -0.13 23.47
CA PHE A 113 -9.03 -0.87 22.25
C PHE A 113 -7.53 -1.17 22.17
N VAL A 114 -6.70 -0.20 22.55
CA VAL A 114 -5.25 -0.39 22.66
C VAL A 114 -4.90 -1.06 23.98
N ASP A 115 -5.42 -0.59 25.11
CA ASP A 115 -5.04 -1.08 26.45
C ASP A 115 -5.26 -2.59 26.61
N ALA A 116 -6.39 -3.12 26.11
CA ALA A 116 -6.74 -4.53 26.21
C ALA A 116 -5.89 -5.45 25.30
N TYR A 117 -5.22 -4.89 24.28
CA TYR A 117 -4.34 -5.68 23.43
C TYR A 117 -3.06 -6.06 24.18
N VAL A 118 -2.85 -7.37 24.39
CA VAL A 118 -1.63 -7.91 24.97
C VAL A 118 -0.78 -8.54 23.86
N PRO A 119 0.40 -7.99 23.54
CA PRO A 119 1.26 -8.52 22.49
C PRO A 119 1.53 -10.02 22.65
N ASN A 120 1.40 -10.77 21.56
CA ASN A 120 1.60 -12.23 21.51
C ASN A 120 0.57 -13.07 22.28
N VAL A 121 -0.49 -12.47 22.81
CA VAL A 121 -1.60 -13.17 23.49
C VAL A 121 -2.93 -12.81 22.82
N SER A 122 -3.21 -11.51 22.68
CA SER A 122 -4.30 -10.99 21.86
C SER A 122 -3.88 -10.93 20.39
N THR A 123 -4.86 -11.00 19.49
CA THR A 123 -4.63 -10.86 18.05
C THR A 123 -5.71 -10.01 17.40
N LEU A 124 -5.32 -9.14 16.47
CA LEU A 124 -6.25 -8.41 15.60
C LEU A 124 -6.50 -9.14 14.28
N LEU A 125 -5.52 -9.89 13.77
CA LEU A 125 -5.71 -10.85 12.69
C LEU A 125 -5.97 -12.25 13.26
N PRO A 126 -6.74 -13.11 12.56
CA PRO A 126 -6.78 -14.53 12.88
C PRO A 126 -5.34 -15.11 12.95
N PRO A 127 -4.93 -15.81 14.03
CA PRO A 127 -3.53 -16.23 14.20
C PRO A 127 -2.97 -17.06 13.05
N ARG A 128 -3.81 -17.94 12.47
CA ARG A 128 -3.44 -18.75 11.30
C ARG A 128 -3.21 -17.91 10.05
N LEU A 129 -4.02 -16.86 9.86
CA LEU A 129 -3.87 -15.94 8.72
C LEU A 129 -2.59 -15.13 8.86
N ALA A 130 -2.32 -14.55 10.03
CA ALA A 130 -1.10 -13.80 10.28
C ALA A 130 0.16 -14.67 10.09
N ALA A 131 0.13 -15.92 10.54
CA ALA A 131 1.23 -16.86 10.31
C ALA A 131 1.41 -17.20 8.83
N ALA A 132 0.33 -17.53 8.11
CA ALA A 132 0.39 -17.85 6.69
C ALA A 132 0.94 -16.68 5.86
N LEU A 133 0.45 -15.45 6.10
CA LEU A 133 0.92 -14.25 5.42
C LEU A 133 2.39 -13.93 5.74
N ALA A 134 2.83 -14.18 6.99
CA ALA A 134 4.21 -13.96 7.37
C ALA A 134 5.16 -14.94 6.65
N GLU A 135 4.76 -16.21 6.51
CA GLU A 135 5.53 -17.22 5.76
C GLU A 135 5.52 -16.93 4.25
N GLU A 136 4.35 -16.62 3.66
CA GLU A 136 4.25 -16.28 2.24
C GLU A 136 5.03 -15.01 1.88
N GLY A 137 5.01 -14.02 2.76
CA GLY A 137 5.72 -12.76 2.55
C GLY A 137 7.19 -12.82 2.93
N ARG A 138 7.69 -13.90 3.51
CA ARG A 138 9.09 -14.01 3.91
C ARG A 138 9.99 -14.11 2.69
N MET A 139 10.98 -13.23 2.63
CA MET A 139 11.88 -13.19 1.49
C MET A 139 13.14 -14.02 1.77
N SER A 140 13.61 -14.77 0.76
CA SER A 140 14.80 -15.61 0.85
C SER A 140 16.06 -14.75 1.02
N GLY A 141 16.84 -15.01 2.07
CA GLY A 141 18.12 -14.35 2.32
C GLY A 141 18.25 -13.59 3.62
N GLN A 142 19.34 -13.82 4.34
CA GLN A 142 19.77 -12.95 5.43
C GLN A 142 20.62 -11.81 4.85
N GLN A 143 19.97 -10.76 4.37
CA GLN A 143 20.65 -9.48 4.14
C GLN A 143 20.32 -8.56 5.31
N PRO A 144 21.29 -7.78 5.83
CA PRO A 144 20.98 -6.64 6.70
C PRO A 144 19.98 -5.74 5.96
N ALA A 145 18.93 -5.29 6.66
CA ALA A 145 17.80 -4.59 6.05
C ALA A 145 18.20 -3.43 5.12
N GLY A 146 19.36 -2.78 5.32
CA GLY A 146 19.84 -1.66 4.51
C GLY A 146 20.35 -1.97 3.08
N THR A 147 20.90 -3.15 2.79
CA THR A 147 21.43 -3.46 1.43
C THR A 147 20.34 -3.98 0.49
N TYR A 148 19.38 -4.72 1.05
CA TYR A 148 18.18 -5.20 0.37
C TYR A 148 17.23 -4.03 0.05
N ALA A 149 17.08 -3.11 1.00
CA ALA A 149 16.23 -1.93 0.89
C ALA A 149 16.55 -1.08 -0.36
N ARG A 150 17.81 -0.80 -0.68
CA ARG A 150 18.12 0.09 -1.82
C ARG A 150 17.79 -0.47 -3.20
N LYS A 151 17.90 -1.79 -3.43
CA LYS A 151 17.63 -2.42 -4.74
C LYS A 151 16.18 -2.90 -4.91
N VAL A 152 15.50 -3.20 -3.81
CA VAL A 152 14.12 -3.69 -3.82
C VAL A 152 13.11 -2.55 -3.64
N LEU A 153 13.51 -1.46 -2.97
CA LEU A 153 12.59 -0.38 -2.66
C LEU A 153 12.46 0.65 -3.80
N GLU A 154 13.33 0.69 -4.81
CA GLU A 154 13.19 1.64 -5.93
C GLU A 154 11.88 1.45 -6.72
N PRO A 155 11.42 0.21 -6.97
CA PRO A 155 10.10 0.01 -7.54
C PRO A 155 8.94 0.06 -6.52
N LEU A 156 9.16 -0.31 -5.25
CA LEU A 156 8.18 -0.07 -4.15
C LEU A 156 7.94 1.43 -3.95
N LEU A 157 8.98 2.24 -4.11
CA LEU A 157 8.97 3.69 -3.91
C LEU A 157 7.88 4.30 -4.78
N ILE A 158 7.77 3.89 -6.04
CA ILE A 158 6.73 4.38 -6.94
C ILE A 158 5.35 3.85 -6.50
N ASP A 159 5.21 2.54 -6.34
CA ASP A 159 3.92 1.91 -6.03
C ASP A 159 3.30 2.42 -4.73
N LEU A 160 4.06 2.38 -3.63
CA LEU A 160 3.57 2.78 -2.32
C LEU A 160 3.34 4.30 -2.25
N SER A 161 4.25 5.10 -2.82
CA SER A 161 4.06 6.57 -2.84
C SER A 161 2.81 6.94 -3.63
N TRP A 162 2.62 6.34 -4.80
CA TRP A 162 1.45 6.59 -5.63
C TRP A 162 0.17 6.09 -4.97
N SER A 163 0.13 4.82 -4.53
CA SER A 163 -1.08 4.20 -3.97
C SER A 163 -1.51 4.89 -2.69
N SER A 164 -0.57 5.17 -1.78
CA SER A 164 -0.88 5.89 -0.54
C SER A 164 -1.38 7.31 -0.81
N SER A 165 -0.84 8.01 -1.81
CA SER A 165 -1.29 9.37 -2.16
C SER A 165 -2.65 9.35 -2.86
N ARG A 166 -2.90 8.38 -3.76
CA ARG A 166 -4.20 8.18 -4.43
C ARG A 166 -5.34 7.97 -3.42
N LEU A 167 -5.08 7.22 -2.35
CA LEU A 167 -6.05 7.00 -1.27
C LEU A 167 -6.43 8.28 -0.51
N GLU A 168 -5.60 9.33 -0.58
CA GLU A 168 -5.91 10.67 -0.04
C GLU A 168 -6.45 11.64 -1.12
N GLY A 169 -6.74 11.15 -2.32
CA GLY A 169 -7.32 11.96 -3.40
C GLY A 169 -6.30 12.60 -4.36
N ASN A 170 -5.03 12.22 -4.30
CA ASN A 170 -4.02 12.68 -5.26
C ASN A 170 -4.41 12.31 -6.70
N ARG A 171 -4.23 13.25 -7.63
CA ARG A 171 -4.74 13.15 -9.01
C ARG A 171 -3.75 12.55 -10.01
N TYR A 172 -2.51 12.28 -9.61
CA TYR A 172 -1.49 11.76 -10.52
C TYR A 172 -1.79 10.33 -10.94
N SER A 173 -1.54 10.02 -12.20
CA SER A 173 -1.46 8.63 -12.66
C SER A 173 -0.13 8.01 -12.22
N LEU A 174 -0.03 6.68 -12.27
CA LEU A 174 1.21 5.98 -11.99
C LEU A 174 2.34 6.44 -12.92
N LEU A 175 2.06 6.54 -14.23
CA LEU A 175 3.02 7.03 -15.22
C LEU A 175 3.47 8.48 -14.97
N ALA A 176 2.55 9.36 -14.58
CA ALA A 176 2.89 10.75 -14.23
C ALA A 176 3.76 10.80 -12.97
N THR A 177 3.52 9.90 -12.01
CA THR A 177 4.34 9.77 -10.80
C THR A 177 5.76 9.32 -11.14
N GLU A 178 5.92 8.35 -12.03
CA GLU A 178 7.25 7.93 -12.52
C GLU A 178 8.02 9.07 -13.19
N GLN A 179 7.33 9.89 -14.00
CA GLN A 179 7.92 11.06 -14.64
C GLN A 179 8.33 12.12 -13.61
N LEU A 180 7.46 12.39 -12.63
CA LEU A 180 7.73 13.31 -11.53
C LEU A 180 8.95 12.87 -10.72
N PHE A 181 9.10 11.58 -10.45
CA PHE A 181 10.23 11.06 -9.67
C PHE A 181 11.57 11.18 -10.40
N LYS A 182 11.55 11.19 -11.74
CA LYS A 182 12.73 11.42 -12.59
C LYS A 182 13.08 12.89 -12.70
N SER A 183 12.08 13.77 -12.82
CA SER A 183 12.31 15.22 -12.96
C SER A 183 12.61 15.91 -11.63
N GLY A 184 11.94 15.50 -10.55
CA GLY A 184 11.97 16.16 -9.24
C GLY A 184 11.29 17.54 -9.22
N ILE A 185 10.64 17.95 -10.31
CA ILE A 185 10.05 19.28 -10.47
C ILE A 185 8.59 19.24 -10.02
N THR A 186 8.22 20.08 -9.05
CA THR A 186 6.85 20.15 -8.52
C THR A 186 5.99 21.23 -9.17
N ASP A 187 6.59 22.29 -9.71
CA ASP A 187 5.89 23.49 -10.21
C ASP A 187 4.85 24.08 -9.23
N GLY A 188 5.07 23.89 -7.92
CA GLY A 188 4.15 24.33 -6.86
C GLY A 188 2.87 23.49 -6.71
N ASP A 189 2.77 22.34 -7.39
CA ASP A 189 1.65 21.42 -7.25
C ASP A 189 1.75 20.61 -5.95
N LEU A 190 0.78 20.79 -5.05
CA LEU A 190 0.73 20.08 -3.76
C LEU A 190 0.61 18.56 -3.95
N ASP A 191 -0.02 18.08 -5.03
CA ASP A 191 -0.07 16.66 -5.33
C ASP A 191 1.31 16.12 -5.70
N ALA A 192 2.14 16.91 -6.39
CA ALA A 192 3.52 16.55 -6.68
C ALA A 192 4.38 16.53 -5.41
N VAL A 193 4.22 17.55 -4.55
CA VAL A 193 4.90 17.63 -3.24
C VAL A 193 4.57 16.41 -2.39
N MET A 194 3.29 16.00 -2.34
CA MET A 194 2.86 14.81 -1.59
C MET A 194 3.57 13.53 -2.06
N LEU A 195 3.71 13.34 -3.38
CA LEU A 195 4.38 12.17 -3.94
C LEU A 195 5.89 12.18 -3.66
N LEU A 196 6.55 13.33 -3.81
CA LEU A 196 7.98 13.47 -3.50
C LEU A 196 8.28 13.31 -2.01
N ASN A 197 7.39 13.78 -1.13
CA ASN A 197 7.50 13.54 0.31
C ASN A 197 7.34 12.07 0.66
N HIS A 198 6.40 11.36 0.02
CA HIS A 198 6.27 9.92 0.17
C HIS A 198 7.54 9.18 -0.26
N LYS A 199 8.11 9.55 -1.41
CA LYS A 199 9.39 9.03 -1.89
C LYS A 199 10.50 9.24 -0.85
N ALA A 200 10.66 10.47 -0.39
CA ALA A 200 11.67 10.84 0.61
C ALA A 200 11.47 10.12 1.96
N ALA A 201 10.22 9.89 2.37
CA ALA A 201 9.92 9.19 3.62
C ALA A 201 10.28 7.70 3.54
N ILE A 202 10.05 7.06 2.40
CA ILE A 202 10.46 5.67 2.17
C ILE A 202 11.99 5.60 2.10
N GLU A 203 12.65 6.51 1.38
CA GLU A 203 14.13 6.64 1.34
C GLU A 203 14.72 6.78 2.75
N PHE A 204 14.13 7.64 3.58
CA PHE A 204 14.51 7.74 4.99
C PHE A 204 14.33 6.43 5.76
N MET A 205 13.21 5.72 5.56
CA MET A 205 12.96 4.44 6.23
C MET A 205 13.98 3.36 5.83
N VAL A 206 14.46 3.35 4.58
CA VAL A 206 15.50 2.42 4.09
C VAL A 206 16.74 2.45 4.98
N ASP A 207 17.19 3.66 5.32
CA ASP A 207 18.41 3.87 6.07
C ASP A 207 18.16 3.84 7.58
N ALA A 208 17.05 4.40 8.05
CA ALA A 208 16.77 4.55 9.49
C ALA A 208 16.21 3.29 10.17
N VAL A 209 15.37 2.50 9.49
CA VAL A 209 14.75 1.31 10.12
C VAL A 209 15.79 0.26 10.56
N PRO A 210 16.81 -0.08 9.75
CA PRO A 210 17.85 -1.02 10.16
C PRO A 210 18.66 -0.56 11.39
N GLU A 211 18.86 0.76 11.54
CA GLU A 211 19.68 1.35 12.60
C GLU A 211 18.89 1.54 13.90
N TYR A 212 17.68 2.09 13.82
CA TYR A 212 16.92 2.52 14.99
C TYR A 212 15.76 1.59 15.34
N GLY A 213 15.32 0.73 14.42
CA GLY A 213 14.13 -0.09 14.59
C GLY A 213 12.84 0.72 14.71
N LEU A 214 11.77 0.08 15.19
CA LEU A 214 10.50 0.74 15.43
C LEU A 214 10.55 1.57 16.73
N THR A 215 10.58 2.89 16.59
CA THR A 215 10.54 3.84 17.71
C THR A 215 9.57 4.99 17.45
N THR A 216 9.11 5.63 18.53
CA THR A 216 8.22 6.80 18.44
C THR A 216 8.89 7.94 17.69
N VAL A 217 10.19 8.15 17.88
CA VAL A 217 10.97 9.16 17.17
C VAL A 217 11.00 8.87 15.67
N LEU A 218 11.22 7.61 15.26
CA LEU A 218 11.22 7.24 13.85
C LEU A 218 9.84 7.51 13.20
N VAL A 219 8.73 7.13 13.84
CA VAL A 219 7.39 7.38 13.31
C VAL A 219 7.07 8.88 13.22
N ARG A 220 7.51 9.68 14.19
CA ARG A 220 7.37 11.15 14.14
C ARG A 220 8.19 11.76 13.01
N ASN A 221 9.38 11.24 12.72
CA ASN A 221 10.19 11.66 11.58
C ASN A 221 9.57 11.27 10.24
N VAL A 222 8.99 10.06 10.12
CA VAL A 222 8.22 9.66 8.93
C VAL A 222 7.09 10.66 8.67
N HIS A 223 6.33 11.03 9.71
CA HIS A 223 5.30 12.06 9.58
C HIS A 223 5.89 13.42 9.17
N ALA A 224 6.98 13.87 9.79
CA ALA A 224 7.61 15.14 9.47
C ALA A 224 8.04 15.23 7.99
N ILE A 225 8.58 14.14 7.43
CA ILE A 225 8.96 14.08 6.01
C ILE A 225 7.72 14.06 5.11
N LEU A 226 6.72 13.24 5.45
CA LEU A 226 5.46 13.13 4.69
C LEU A 226 4.74 14.48 4.55
N MET A 227 4.81 15.30 5.60
CA MET A 227 4.03 16.53 5.74
C MET A 227 4.81 17.82 5.49
N ARG A 228 6.10 17.72 5.15
CA ARG A 228 6.93 18.87 4.79
C ARG A 228 6.29 19.66 3.65
N ASP A 229 6.20 20.98 3.79
CA ASP A 229 5.56 21.88 2.80
C ASP A 229 4.06 21.61 2.52
N LEU A 230 3.41 20.73 3.31
CA LEU A 230 1.97 20.46 3.24
C LEU A 230 1.21 20.95 4.48
N LEU A 231 1.88 21.10 5.63
CA LEU A 231 1.30 21.76 6.80
C LEU A 231 1.41 23.28 6.69
N ALA A 232 0.36 23.97 7.12
CA ALA A 232 0.37 25.43 7.24
C ALA A 232 1.38 25.93 8.30
N ASP A 233 1.63 25.13 9.34
CA ASP A 233 2.54 25.43 10.43
C ASP A 233 3.63 24.34 10.52
N ALA A 234 4.85 24.70 10.16
CA ALA A 234 5.99 23.77 10.15
C ALA A 234 6.35 23.27 11.56
N SER A 235 5.97 23.96 12.63
CA SER A 235 6.21 23.49 14.01
C SER A 235 5.40 22.24 14.37
N GLY A 236 4.34 21.94 13.61
CA GLY A 236 3.54 20.73 13.73
C GLY A 236 4.20 19.47 13.12
N LEU A 237 5.29 19.61 12.37
CA LEU A 237 5.96 18.48 11.71
C LEU A 237 6.52 17.50 12.75
N GLY A 238 5.87 16.33 12.82
CA GLY A 238 6.23 15.27 13.77
C GLY A 238 5.83 15.61 15.21
N GLY A 239 5.12 16.72 15.43
CA GLY A 239 4.60 17.14 16.73
C GLY A 239 3.25 16.50 17.04
N ILE A 240 3.00 16.16 18.31
CA ILE A 240 1.65 15.83 18.76
C ILE A 240 0.77 17.07 18.60
N ARG A 241 -0.36 16.93 17.93
CA ARG A 241 -1.24 18.06 17.65
C ARG A 241 -1.82 18.65 18.93
N ARG A 242 -1.97 19.97 18.91
CA ARG A 242 -2.72 20.74 19.92
C ARG A 242 -4.05 21.29 19.39
N LYS A 243 -4.26 21.16 18.08
CA LYS A 243 -5.46 21.59 17.37
C LYS A 243 -6.48 20.44 17.30
N VAL A 244 -7.75 20.82 17.26
CA VAL A 244 -8.84 19.87 17.06
C VAL A 244 -8.81 19.34 15.64
N VAL A 245 -8.94 18.02 15.49
CA VAL A 245 -9.04 17.35 14.19
C VAL A 245 -10.34 16.56 14.16
N ASN A 246 -11.06 16.68 13.03
CA ASN A 246 -12.24 15.90 12.71
C ASN A 246 -11.97 15.10 11.43
N ILE A 247 -12.64 13.97 11.30
CA ILE A 247 -12.60 13.16 10.08
C ILE A 247 -13.95 13.33 9.37
N THR A 248 -13.91 13.68 8.09
CA THR A 248 -15.12 13.82 7.27
C THR A 248 -15.75 12.46 6.99
N ASP A 249 -17.06 12.43 6.76
CA ASP A 249 -17.82 11.24 6.36
C ASP A 249 -17.79 10.08 7.37
N THR A 250 -17.60 10.38 8.65
CA THR A 250 -17.69 9.43 9.76
C THR A 250 -18.38 10.05 10.97
N THR A 251 -18.97 9.21 11.83
CA THR A 251 -19.50 9.63 13.14
C THR A 251 -18.44 9.59 14.25
N TYR A 252 -17.21 9.20 13.91
CA TYR A 252 -16.09 9.13 14.83
C TYR A 252 -15.43 10.49 15.09
N LEU A 253 -15.27 10.80 16.38
CA LEU A 253 -14.54 11.96 16.88
C LEU A 253 -13.22 11.53 17.54
N PRO A 254 -12.06 11.81 16.94
CA PRO A 254 -10.77 11.47 17.53
C PRO A 254 -10.54 12.10 18.91
N ALA A 255 -9.64 11.52 19.70
CA ALA A 255 -9.20 12.10 20.97
C ALA A 255 -8.64 13.52 20.74
N GLN A 256 -9.05 14.50 21.55
CA GLN A 256 -8.60 15.90 21.39
C GLN A 256 -7.57 16.33 22.44
N VAL A 257 -7.23 15.46 23.40
CA VAL A 257 -6.34 15.76 24.53
C VAL A 257 -4.89 15.42 24.18
N PRO A 258 -3.97 16.41 24.05
CA PRO A 258 -2.60 16.16 23.60
C PRO A 258 -1.82 15.16 24.46
N ASN A 259 -1.97 15.23 25.78
CA ASN A 259 -1.29 14.30 26.69
C ASN A 259 -1.73 12.85 26.47
N LEU A 260 -3.03 12.62 26.19
CA LEU A 260 -3.54 11.30 25.84
C LEU A 260 -2.99 10.83 24.49
N LEU A 261 -2.93 11.73 23.49
CA LEU A 261 -2.36 11.39 22.18
C LEU A 261 -0.87 10.97 22.30
N GLU A 262 -0.10 11.67 23.12
CA GLU A 262 1.31 11.35 23.36
C GLU A 262 1.47 10.00 24.11
N GLU A 263 0.70 9.79 25.18
CA GLU A 263 0.68 8.52 25.93
C GLU A 263 0.32 7.34 25.01
N MET A 264 -0.80 7.45 24.30
CA MET A 264 -1.30 6.37 23.46
C MET A 264 -0.41 6.11 22.25
N LEU A 265 0.21 7.13 21.65
CA LEU A 265 1.20 6.93 20.58
C LEU A 265 2.38 6.10 21.10
N GLY A 266 2.94 6.46 22.27
CA GLY A 266 4.00 5.68 22.89
C GLY A 266 3.58 4.23 23.14
N GLN A 267 2.40 4.01 23.71
CA GLN A 267 1.88 2.66 23.98
C GLN A 267 1.65 1.83 22.71
N ILE A 268 1.10 2.41 21.64
CA ILE A 268 0.91 1.73 20.36
C ILE A 268 2.25 1.25 19.81
N ILE A 269 3.26 2.12 19.80
CA ILE A 269 4.59 1.80 19.27
C ILE A 269 5.27 0.70 20.11
N GLU A 270 5.19 0.80 21.43
CA GLU A 270 5.74 -0.20 22.35
C GLU A 270 5.08 -1.58 22.19
N LYS A 271 3.75 -1.61 22.07
CA LYS A 271 3.00 -2.85 21.83
C LYS A 271 3.37 -3.45 20.48
N ALA A 272 3.35 -2.66 19.40
CA ALA A 272 3.73 -3.12 18.07
C ALA A 272 5.15 -3.70 18.02
N ARG A 273 6.11 -3.03 18.68
CA ARG A 273 7.50 -3.49 18.78
C ARG A 273 7.63 -4.84 19.49
N SER A 274 6.73 -5.13 20.43
CA SER A 274 6.72 -6.36 21.22
C SER A 274 6.01 -7.53 20.54
N VAL A 275 5.30 -7.30 19.42
CA VAL A 275 4.63 -8.35 18.65
C VAL A 275 5.66 -9.12 17.82
N LYS A 276 5.70 -10.44 17.98
CA LYS A 276 6.67 -11.33 17.30
C LYS A 276 6.32 -11.58 15.83
N ASN A 277 5.05 -11.65 15.48
CA ASN A 277 4.63 -11.83 14.10
C ASN A 277 4.67 -10.47 13.37
N PRO A 278 5.52 -10.29 12.34
CA PRO A 278 5.69 -8.99 11.68
C PRO A 278 4.43 -8.52 10.94
N VAL A 279 3.59 -9.45 10.46
CA VAL A 279 2.33 -9.14 9.78
C VAL A 279 1.28 -8.63 10.77
N GLU A 280 1.15 -9.28 11.93
CA GLU A 280 0.30 -8.78 13.02
C GLU A 280 0.78 -7.41 13.51
N ALA A 281 2.09 -7.22 13.69
CA ALA A 281 2.66 -5.93 14.08
C ALA A 281 2.38 -4.82 13.05
N SER A 282 2.51 -5.15 11.77
CA SER A 282 2.19 -4.27 10.64
C SER A 282 0.72 -3.85 10.65
N PHE A 283 -0.19 -4.82 10.77
CA PHE A 283 -1.63 -4.58 10.84
C PHE A 283 -2.02 -3.75 12.05
N PHE A 284 -1.46 -4.08 13.23
CA PHE A 284 -1.68 -3.35 14.47
C PHE A 284 -1.28 -1.87 14.35
N LEU A 285 -0.12 -1.57 13.75
CA LEU A 285 0.32 -0.18 13.52
C LEU A 285 -0.60 0.56 12.54
N TRP A 286 -0.95 -0.07 11.41
CA TRP A 286 -1.80 0.55 10.40
C TRP A 286 -3.14 1.02 11.00
N VAL A 287 -3.79 0.13 11.76
CA VAL A 287 -5.11 0.35 12.37
C VAL A 287 -5.02 1.38 13.49
N ASN A 288 -4.12 1.17 14.47
CA ASN A 288 -4.15 1.96 15.70
C ASN A 288 -3.58 3.38 15.53
N LEU A 289 -2.57 3.59 14.67
CA LEU A 289 -2.08 4.95 14.38
C LEU A 289 -3.14 5.78 13.66
N ALA A 290 -3.85 5.17 12.71
CA ALA A 290 -4.94 5.84 12.00
C ALA A 290 -6.15 6.09 12.89
N TYR A 291 -6.46 5.20 13.83
CA TYR A 291 -7.53 5.40 14.82
C TYR A 291 -7.20 6.54 15.78
N LEU A 292 -5.96 6.62 16.29
CA LEU A 292 -5.55 7.63 17.26
C LEU A 292 -5.55 9.07 16.71
N GLN A 293 -5.13 9.27 15.45
CA GLN A 293 -4.96 10.59 14.82
C GLN A 293 -4.06 11.56 15.64
N PRO A 294 -2.80 11.20 15.96
CA PRO A 294 -1.95 12.01 16.84
C PRO A 294 -1.40 13.31 16.21
N PHE A 295 -1.45 13.47 14.88
CA PHE A 295 -0.89 14.60 14.16
C PHE A 295 -1.97 15.50 13.53
N GLU A 296 -1.61 16.75 13.20
CA GLU A 296 -2.55 17.75 12.64
C GLU A 296 -3.16 17.33 11.30
N ASP A 297 -2.39 16.62 10.47
CA ASP A 297 -2.82 15.98 9.23
C ASP A 297 -1.84 14.82 8.92
N GLY A 298 -2.04 14.04 7.85
CA GLY A 298 -1.11 13.00 7.41
C GLY A 298 -1.16 11.72 8.23
N ASN A 299 -2.12 11.57 9.16
CA ASN A 299 -2.24 10.41 10.04
C ASN A 299 -2.39 9.09 9.26
N LYS A 300 -3.26 9.06 8.25
CA LYS A 300 -3.48 7.87 7.41
C LYS A 300 -2.26 7.52 6.54
N ARG A 301 -1.55 8.54 6.01
CA ARG A 301 -0.30 8.35 5.25
C ARG A 301 0.81 7.81 6.15
N THR A 302 0.93 8.38 7.34
CA THR A 302 1.90 7.95 8.36
C THR A 302 1.62 6.53 8.83
N SER A 303 0.35 6.15 9.03
CA SER A 303 0.01 4.78 9.43
C SER A 303 0.34 3.75 8.36
N ARG A 304 0.03 4.02 7.08
CA ARG A 304 0.36 3.13 5.95
C ARG A 304 1.87 2.92 5.76
N LEU A 305 2.66 3.99 5.90
CA LEU A 305 4.13 3.85 5.85
C LEU A 305 4.66 3.15 7.09
N SER A 306 4.21 3.52 8.29
CA SER A 306 4.69 2.90 9.53
C SER A 306 4.37 1.42 9.61
N ALA A 307 3.27 0.97 8.99
CA ALA A 307 2.93 -0.44 8.86
C ALA A 307 3.99 -1.27 8.11
N ASN A 308 4.83 -0.64 7.28
CA ASN A 308 5.92 -1.34 6.61
C ASN A 308 7.16 -1.55 7.51
N ILE A 309 7.31 -0.82 8.62
CA ILE A 309 8.50 -0.91 9.48
C ILE A 309 8.70 -2.33 10.03
N PRO A 310 7.69 -3.01 10.61
CA PRO A 310 7.86 -4.40 11.05
C PRO A 310 8.18 -5.35 9.89
N LEU A 311 7.55 -5.17 8.73
CA LEU A 311 7.82 -6.00 7.56
C LEU A 311 9.28 -5.86 7.10
N MET A 312 9.82 -4.64 7.10
CA MET A 312 11.22 -4.37 6.76
C MET A 312 12.19 -4.99 7.76
N LEU A 313 11.92 -4.89 9.07
CA LEU A 313 12.79 -5.43 10.12
C LEU A 313 12.92 -6.96 10.06
N TYR A 314 11.86 -7.64 9.61
CA TYR A 314 11.82 -9.10 9.53
C TYR A 314 11.99 -9.64 8.10
N ASN A 315 12.45 -8.80 7.18
CA ASN A 315 12.70 -9.15 5.78
C ASN A 315 11.48 -9.79 5.08
N CYS A 316 10.30 -9.25 5.35
CA CYS A 316 9.08 -9.58 4.66
C CYS A 316 8.86 -8.64 3.46
N ALA A 317 8.10 -9.11 2.46
CA ALA A 317 7.64 -8.29 1.36
C ALA A 317 6.93 -7.04 1.90
N PRO A 318 7.18 -5.85 1.32
CA PRO A 318 6.53 -4.63 1.75
C PRO A 318 5.07 -4.58 1.30
N LEU A 319 4.23 -3.88 2.06
CA LEU A 319 2.82 -3.62 1.75
C LEU A 319 2.68 -2.32 0.96
N SER A 320 2.23 -2.41 -0.29
CA SER A 320 2.14 -1.27 -1.21
C SER A 320 0.79 -0.57 -1.26
N PHE A 321 -0.28 -1.18 -0.71
CA PHE A 321 -1.67 -0.71 -0.85
C PHE A 321 -2.12 -0.54 -2.32
N LEU A 322 -1.44 -1.21 -3.26
CA LEU A 322 -1.72 -1.12 -4.68
C LEU A 322 -3.08 -1.76 -5.00
N ASP A 323 -3.77 -1.19 -5.98
CA ASP A 323 -5.07 -1.64 -6.50
C ASP A 323 -6.22 -1.58 -5.48
N ILE A 324 -6.02 -0.96 -4.31
CA ILE A 324 -7.10 -0.71 -3.37
C ILE A 324 -7.96 0.44 -3.87
N GLU A 325 -9.27 0.21 -3.93
CA GLU A 325 -10.24 1.25 -4.20
C GLU A 325 -10.47 2.14 -2.97
N VAL A 326 -10.58 3.46 -3.21
CA VAL A 326 -10.72 4.48 -2.14
C VAL A 326 -11.90 4.17 -1.22
N ARG A 327 -13.00 3.67 -1.78
CA ARG A 327 -14.19 3.28 -1.04
C ARG A 327 -13.94 2.10 -0.10
N ASP A 328 -13.24 1.07 -0.57
CA ASP A 328 -12.97 -0.13 0.22
C ASP A 328 -12.01 0.20 1.38
N TYR A 329 -11.00 1.05 1.13
CA TYR A 329 -10.15 1.60 2.20
C TYR A 329 -10.95 2.43 3.21
N ALA A 330 -11.87 3.28 2.74
CA ALA A 330 -12.70 4.08 3.62
C ALA A 330 -13.59 3.21 4.52
N TRP A 331 -14.21 2.15 3.97
CA TRP A 331 -14.98 1.18 4.76
C TRP A 331 -14.13 0.43 5.78
N ALA A 332 -12.94 -0.05 5.40
CA ALA A 332 -12.00 -0.67 6.32
C ALA A 332 -11.68 0.23 7.52
N MET A 333 -11.38 1.51 7.27
CA MET A 333 -11.08 2.44 8.35
C MET A 333 -12.32 2.82 9.16
N MET A 334 -13.49 3.00 8.54
CA MET A 334 -14.73 3.31 9.27
C MET A 334 -15.16 2.19 10.21
N GLY A 335 -14.96 0.91 9.84
CA GLY A 335 -15.24 -0.22 10.73
C GLY A 335 -14.44 -0.12 12.04
N VAL A 336 -13.18 0.31 11.94
CA VAL A 336 -12.33 0.57 13.11
C VAL A 336 -12.80 1.81 13.86
N TYR A 337 -13.02 2.92 13.16
CA TYR A 337 -13.32 4.21 13.76
C TYR A 337 -14.65 4.21 14.52
N GLU A 338 -15.68 3.62 13.93
CA GLU A 338 -17.05 3.67 14.45
C GLU A 338 -17.37 2.49 15.37
N HIS A 339 -16.75 1.32 15.14
CA HIS A 339 -17.11 0.09 15.83
C HIS A 339 -15.94 -0.62 16.51
N ARG A 340 -14.69 -0.14 16.34
CA ARG A 340 -13.47 -0.85 16.76
C ARG A 340 -13.41 -2.29 16.23
N ASN A 341 -14.10 -2.53 15.12
CA ASN A 341 -14.15 -3.83 14.47
C ASN A 341 -13.14 -3.81 13.31
N VAL A 342 -12.21 -4.75 13.34
CA VAL A 342 -11.10 -4.82 12.38
C VAL A 342 -11.37 -5.75 11.20
N ALA A 343 -12.54 -6.39 11.09
CA ALA A 343 -12.82 -7.40 10.07
C ALA A 343 -12.64 -6.86 8.64
N LEU A 344 -13.20 -5.68 8.34
CA LEU A 344 -13.02 -5.04 7.03
C LEU A 344 -11.57 -4.68 6.76
N ALA A 345 -10.85 -4.19 7.77
CA ALA A 345 -9.43 -3.92 7.64
C ALA A 345 -8.64 -5.22 7.40
N ALA A 346 -8.97 -6.31 8.09
CA ALA A 346 -8.30 -7.60 7.98
C ALA A 346 -8.48 -8.21 6.59
N ASP A 347 -9.71 -8.24 6.07
CA ASP A 347 -9.99 -8.76 4.72
C ASP A 347 -9.28 -7.93 3.64
N LEU A 348 -9.30 -6.59 3.78
CA LEU A 348 -8.60 -5.70 2.86
C LEU A 348 -7.09 -5.88 2.94
N PHE A 349 -6.55 -6.02 4.15
CA PHE A 349 -5.13 -6.22 4.39
C PHE A 349 -4.65 -7.55 3.80
N GLU A 350 -5.36 -8.66 4.05
CA GLU A 350 -5.02 -9.95 3.46
C GLU A 350 -4.96 -9.85 1.93
N TRP A 351 -6.03 -9.29 1.34
CA TRP A 351 -6.12 -9.15 -0.10
C TRP A 351 -4.98 -8.31 -0.68
N ALA A 352 -4.73 -7.14 -0.10
CA ALA A 352 -3.69 -6.23 -0.55
C ALA A 352 -2.30 -6.83 -0.34
N TYR A 353 -2.05 -7.46 0.81
CA TYR A 353 -0.74 -7.96 1.17
C TYR A 353 -0.32 -9.14 0.29
N ARG A 354 -1.22 -10.10 0.03
CA ARG A 354 -0.96 -11.21 -0.91
C ARG A 354 -0.63 -10.70 -2.33
N ARG A 355 -1.24 -9.60 -2.76
CA ARG A 355 -0.90 -8.97 -4.05
C ARG A 355 0.49 -8.36 -4.02
N SER A 356 0.81 -7.62 -2.95
CA SER A 356 2.16 -7.09 -2.76
C SER A 356 3.20 -8.22 -2.78
N ILE A 357 3.01 -9.28 -2.00
CA ILE A 357 3.90 -10.46 -1.97
C ILE A 357 4.17 -10.99 -3.38
N ARG A 358 3.12 -11.30 -4.14
CA ARG A 358 3.26 -11.82 -5.52
C ARG A 358 3.98 -10.85 -6.44
N LYS A 359 3.66 -9.56 -6.37
CA LYS A 359 4.31 -8.53 -7.18
C LYS A 359 5.80 -8.49 -6.87
N TYR A 360 6.18 -8.43 -5.59
CA TYR A 360 7.59 -8.36 -5.18
C TYR A 360 8.39 -9.60 -5.52
N ALA A 361 7.79 -10.80 -5.42
CA ALA A 361 8.43 -12.03 -5.85
C ALA A 361 8.83 -11.97 -7.34
N VAL A 362 7.88 -11.60 -8.22
CA VAL A 362 8.13 -11.47 -9.66
C VAL A 362 9.18 -10.39 -9.97
N MET A 363 9.16 -9.28 -9.24
CA MET A 363 10.13 -8.19 -9.46
C MET A 363 11.55 -8.58 -9.09
N LEU A 364 11.74 -9.33 -8.01
CA LEU A 364 13.05 -9.84 -7.61
C LEU A 364 13.60 -10.84 -8.62
N GLU A 365 12.75 -11.76 -9.11
CA GLU A 365 13.10 -12.69 -10.17
C GLU A 365 13.54 -11.93 -11.44
N ALA A 366 12.78 -10.91 -11.84
CA ALA A 366 13.07 -10.10 -13.03
C ALA A 366 14.35 -9.26 -12.90
N MET A 367 14.64 -8.72 -11.70
CA MET A 367 15.87 -7.95 -11.46
C MET A 367 17.12 -8.82 -11.36
N GLY A 368 16.98 -10.15 -11.38
CA GLY A 368 18.10 -11.07 -11.28
C GLY A 368 18.94 -10.84 -10.03
N VAL A 369 18.32 -10.31 -8.95
CA VAL A 369 19.00 -10.09 -7.66
C VAL A 369 19.56 -11.45 -7.25
N PRO A 370 20.89 -11.61 -7.17
CA PRO A 370 21.47 -12.92 -6.91
C PRO A 370 20.91 -13.43 -5.59
N ASP A 371 20.39 -14.65 -5.61
CA ASP A 371 19.94 -15.33 -4.40
C ASP A 371 21.01 -15.13 -3.31
N PRO A 372 20.71 -14.44 -2.20
CA PRO A 372 21.68 -14.12 -1.17
C PRO A 372 22.31 -15.37 -0.55
N VAL A 373 21.61 -16.51 -0.56
CA VAL A 373 22.16 -17.81 -0.18
C VAL A 373 23.23 -18.24 -1.19
N ARG A 374 22.95 -18.06 -2.49
CA ARG A 374 23.92 -18.29 -3.57
C ARG A 374 25.11 -17.33 -3.50
N LEU A 375 24.92 -16.10 -3.04
CA LEU A 375 26.02 -15.14 -2.82
C LEU A 375 26.90 -15.56 -1.65
N GLN A 376 26.31 -15.99 -0.53
CA GLN A 376 27.02 -16.50 0.64
C GLN A 376 27.90 -17.71 0.27
N PHE A 377 27.33 -18.66 -0.49
CA PHE A 377 28.03 -19.88 -0.88
C PHE A 377 28.82 -19.75 -2.17
N ARG A 378 29.04 -18.54 -2.71
CA ARG A 378 29.61 -18.38 -4.05
C ARG A 378 30.98 -19.04 -4.22
N GLU A 379 31.91 -18.80 -3.31
CA GLU A 379 33.25 -19.41 -3.39
C GLU A 379 33.20 -20.92 -3.12
N ALA A 380 32.38 -21.36 -2.16
CA ALA A 380 32.16 -22.78 -1.88
C ALA A 380 31.53 -23.52 -3.09
N LEU A 381 30.58 -22.90 -3.79
CA LEU A 381 29.97 -23.43 -5.01
C LEU A 381 30.99 -23.51 -6.15
N ASN A 382 31.83 -22.48 -6.32
CA ASN A 382 32.91 -22.50 -7.31
C ASN A 382 33.87 -23.68 -7.05
N GLU A 383 34.25 -23.88 -5.78
CA GLU A 383 35.16 -24.96 -5.40
C GLU A 383 34.50 -26.34 -5.55
N ALA A 384 33.28 -26.52 -5.04
CA ALA A 384 32.54 -27.78 -5.11
C ALA A 384 32.26 -28.20 -6.56
N ILE A 385 31.84 -27.28 -7.42
CA ILE A 385 31.63 -27.57 -8.85
C ILE A 385 32.97 -27.88 -9.53
N GLY A 386 34.04 -27.17 -9.13
CA GLY A 386 35.40 -27.49 -9.53
C GLY A 386 35.78 -28.95 -9.21
N ARG A 387 35.51 -29.39 -7.98
CA ARG A 387 35.80 -30.76 -7.51
C ARG A 387 35.00 -31.82 -8.28
N VAL A 388 33.71 -31.60 -8.50
CA VAL A 388 32.86 -32.54 -9.26
C VAL A 388 33.31 -32.65 -10.72
N VAL A 389 33.58 -31.51 -11.36
CA VAL A 389 33.84 -31.47 -12.82
C VAL A 389 35.31 -31.77 -13.17
N ARG A 390 36.26 -31.17 -12.46
CA ARG A 390 37.71 -31.32 -12.70
C ARG A 390 38.28 -32.55 -12.01
N GLU A 391 37.89 -32.79 -10.76
CA GLU A 391 38.48 -33.83 -9.91
C GLU A 391 37.65 -35.13 -9.89
N ARG A 392 36.47 -35.13 -10.54
CA ARG A 392 35.56 -36.29 -10.66
C ARG A 392 35.10 -36.85 -9.31
N GLN A 393 35.03 -35.99 -8.30
CA GLN A 393 34.47 -36.32 -6.99
C GLN A 393 32.94 -36.37 -7.06
N THR A 394 32.34 -37.13 -6.15
CA THR A 394 30.89 -37.11 -5.94
C THR A 394 30.46 -35.81 -5.25
N ALA A 395 29.20 -35.43 -5.42
CA ALA A 395 28.63 -34.23 -4.83
C ALA A 395 28.71 -34.28 -3.30
N GLU A 396 28.59 -35.47 -2.69
CA GLU A 396 28.74 -35.64 -1.25
C GLU A 396 30.17 -35.40 -0.77
N GLU A 397 31.17 -35.90 -1.49
CA GLU A 397 32.59 -35.64 -1.20
C GLU A 397 32.93 -34.14 -1.36
N ALA A 398 32.38 -33.51 -2.40
CA ALA A 398 32.55 -32.08 -2.65
C ALA A 398 31.91 -31.22 -1.54
N ILE A 399 30.74 -31.61 -1.02
CA ILE A 399 30.07 -30.94 0.11
C ILE A 399 30.85 -31.14 1.40
N ALA A 400 31.31 -32.37 1.68
CA ALA A 400 32.09 -32.68 2.88
C ALA A 400 33.38 -31.85 2.96
N ALA A 401 34.01 -31.56 1.82
CA ALA A 401 35.20 -30.72 1.74
C ALA A 401 34.96 -29.24 2.13
N MET A 402 33.72 -28.74 2.08
CA MET A 402 33.41 -27.32 2.36
C MET A 402 33.33 -26.98 3.85
N SER A 403 33.42 -27.97 4.75
CA SER A 403 33.40 -27.78 6.21
C SER A 403 32.22 -26.91 6.71
N LEU A 404 31.04 -27.10 6.12
CA LEU A 404 29.83 -26.34 6.44
C LEU A 404 29.14 -26.87 7.72
N GLN A 405 28.40 -26.00 8.42
CA GLN A 405 27.53 -26.44 9.51
C GLN A 405 26.39 -27.34 8.98
N GLN A 406 25.80 -28.15 9.86
CA GLN A 406 24.85 -29.21 9.47
C GLN A 406 23.55 -28.64 8.87
N ASP A 407 23.11 -27.48 9.34
CA ASP A 407 21.98 -26.70 8.82
C ASP A 407 22.26 -26.06 7.45
N GLN A 408 23.49 -25.62 7.20
CA GLN A 408 23.92 -25.03 5.92
C GLN A 408 24.12 -26.07 4.82
N SER A 409 24.43 -27.31 5.20
CA SER A 409 24.78 -28.39 4.28
C SER A 409 23.58 -28.87 3.44
N GLU A 410 22.36 -28.89 3.99
CA GLU A 410 21.16 -29.24 3.21
C GLU A 410 20.84 -28.18 2.14
N VAL A 411 20.86 -26.90 2.52
CA VAL A 411 20.63 -25.78 1.60
C VAL A 411 21.70 -25.73 0.51
N PHE A 412 22.97 -25.91 0.89
CA PHE A 412 24.09 -25.96 -0.04
C PHE A 412 23.99 -27.14 -1.02
N ARG A 413 23.52 -28.31 -0.55
CA ARG A 413 23.30 -29.48 -1.41
C ARG A 413 22.28 -29.20 -2.51
N THR A 414 21.14 -28.60 -2.18
CA THR A 414 20.11 -28.24 -3.16
C THR A 414 20.64 -27.25 -4.20
N LEU A 415 21.43 -26.27 -3.77
CA LEU A 415 22.06 -25.29 -4.66
C LEU A 415 23.10 -25.94 -5.58
N LEU A 416 24.01 -26.76 -5.05
CA LEU A 416 25.01 -27.47 -5.85
C LEU A 416 24.36 -28.34 -6.92
N ASP A 417 23.28 -29.05 -6.58
CA ASP A 417 22.57 -29.93 -7.51
C ASP A 417 21.82 -29.16 -8.62
N ALA A 418 21.30 -27.97 -8.31
CA ALA A 418 20.73 -27.07 -9.32
C ALA A 418 21.81 -26.51 -10.27
N GLU A 419 22.99 -26.19 -9.74
CA GLU A 419 24.08 -25.63 -10.54
C GLU A 419 24.74 -26.67 -11.45
N LEU A 420 24.96 -27.90 -10.97
CA LEU A 420 25.45 -29.00 -11.81
C LEU A 420 24.45 -29.36 -12.91
N ARG A 421 23.13 -29.26 -12.65
CA ARG A 421 22.10 -29.43 -13.67
C ARG A 421 22.16 -28.35 -14.74
N SER A 422 22.37 -27.10 -14.35
CA SER A 422 22.41 -25.97 -15.29
C SER A 422 23.79 -25.75 -15.94
N LEU A 423 24.86 -26.41 -15.46
CA LEU A 423 26.21 -26.26 -15.99
C LEU A 423 26.29 -26.70 -17.45
N ASP A 424 26.86 -25.81 -18.27
CA ASP A 424 27.02 -26.00 -19.71
C ASP A 424 28.23 -25.21 -20.24
N LEU A 425 28.60 -25.44 -21.50
CA LEU A 425 29.73 -24.79 -22.17
C LEU A 425 29.62 -23.27 -22.18
N TYR A 426 28.40 -22.72 -22.29
CA TYR A 426 28.17 -21.28 -22.35
C TYR A 426 28.15 -20.60 -20.97
N ASN A 427 28.23 -21.34 -19.86
CA ASN A 427 28.20 -20.77 -18.51
C ASN A 427 29.33 -21.28 -17.59
N CYS A 428 30.25 -22.12 -18.07
CA CYS A 428 31.27 -22.76 -17.23
C CYS A 428 32.33 -21.80 -16.67
N ALA A 429 32.59 -20.68 -17.34
CA ALA A 429 33.61 -19.71 -16.94
C ALA A 429 33.36 -19.13 -15.54
N ARG A 430 32.09 -19.07 -15.09
CA ARG A 430 31.70 -18.58 -13.76
C ARG A 430 32.28 -19.40 -12.61
N TYR A 431 32.61 -20.68 -12.87
CA TYR A 431 33.22 -21.60 -11.91
C TYR A 431 34.71 -21.81 -12.16
N ARG A 432 35.35 -20.96 -12.97
CA ARG A 432 36.77 -21.07 -13.35
C ARG A 432 37.09 -22.42 -14.04
N LEU A 433 36.11 -22.98 -14.74
CA LEU A 433 36.25 -24.21 -15.54
C LEU A 433 36.51 -23.87 -17.00
N THR A 434 37.37 -24.66 -17.63
CA THR A 434 37.62 -24.59 -19.09
C THR A 434 36.54 -25.31 -19.88
N LEU A 435 36.31 -24.88 -21.12
CA LEU A 435 35.35 -25.53 -22.03
C LEU A 435 35.61 -27.04 -22.17
N ARG A 436 36.89 -27.42 -22.30
CA ARG A 436 37.32 -28.82 -22.42
C ARG A 436 36.96 -29.67 -21.19
N GLN A 437 37.10 -29.13 -19.98
CA GLN A 437 36.75 -29.85 -18.74
C GLN A 437 35.25 -30.11 -18.68
N VAL A 438 34.43 -29.12 -19.04
CA VAL A 438 32.97 -29.27 -19.03
C VAL A 438 32.49 -30.19 -20.14
N GLU A 439 33.06 -30.09 -21.35
CA GLU A 439 32.76 -30.97 -22.48
C GLU A 439 33.01 -32.45 -22.13
N GLN A 440 34.17 -32.75 -21.53
CA GLN A 440 34.50 -34.10 -21.06
C GLN A 440 33.59 -34.58 -19.93
N TRP A 441 33.11 -33.68 -19.07
CA TRP A 441 32.19 -34.03 -17.99
C TRP A 441 30.77 -34.30 -18.51
N ILE A 442 30.27 -33.47 -19.42
CA ILE A 442 28.98 -33.67 -20.11
C ILE A 442 29.00 -34.97 -20.92
N SER A 443 30.06 -35.21 -21.69
CA SER A 443 30.21 -36.42 -22.53
C SER A 443 30.26 -37.71 -21.71
N ALA A 444 30.69 -37.63 -20.45
CA ALA A 444 30.68 -38.74 -19.51
C ALA A 444 29.32 -38.98 -18.83
N GLY A 445 28.25 -38.28 -19.25
CA GLY A 445 26.91 -38.43 -18.70
C GLY A 445 26.63 -37.57 -17.45
N ARG A 446 27.40 -36.49 -17.24
CA ARG A 446 27.27 -35.57 -16.08
C ARG A 446 27.31 -36.32 -14.73
N PRO A 447 28.35 -37.13 -14.46
CA PRO A 447 28.48 -37.86 -13.20
C PRO A 447 28.48 -36.86 -12.03
N ARG A 448 27.68 -37.17 -11.01
CA ARG A 448 27.48 -36.30 -9.84
C ARG A 448 28.19 -36.83 -8.63
#